data_AF-A0A925PBR8-F1
#
_entry.id   AF-A0A925PBR8-F1
#
_cell.length_a   1.000
_cell.length_b   1.000
_cell.length_c   1.000
_cell.angle_alpha   90.00
_cell.angle_beta   90.00
_cell.angle_gamma   90.00
#
_symmetry.space_group_name_H-M   'P 1'
#
loop_
_entity.id
_entity.type
_entity.pdbx_description
1 polymer ?
#
loop_
_entity_poly.entity_id
_entity_poly.type
_entity_poly.pdbx_seq_one_letter_code
_entity_poly.pdbx_strand_id
1 'polypeptide(L)'
;MPSAGDRRDRKEALRLVVAAAIALLLLIAIGGAGLYYLIGLGNQDPFSAGLGLKDAALVSFAVSFVVILVMAVVSGGDAIFGELPFTILGFLIFFLIFWLMIAWIF
;
A
#
# COMPACT_ATOMS: atom_id res chain seq x y z
N MET A 1 -35.61 8.92 -20.87
CA MET A 1 -34.46 9.86 -20.93
C MET A 1 -33.83 9.91 -19.54
N PRO A 2 -32.53 9.63 -19.37
CA PRO A 2 -31.88 9.71 -18.06
C PRO A 2 -31.98 11.15 -17.53
N SER A 3 -32.41 11.31 -16.28
CA SER A 3 -32.56 12.64 -15.67
C SER A 3 -31.18 13.30 -15.50
N ALA A 4 -31.14 14.63 -15.36
CA ALA A 4 -29.87 15.35 -15.16
C ALA A 4 -29.10 14.89 -13.90
N GLY A 5 -29.80 14.35 -12.89
CA GLY A 5 -29.20 13.75 -11.68
C GLY A 5 -28.46 12.45 -11.97
N ASP A 6 -29.03 11.57 -12.79
CA ASP A 6 -28.47 10.25 -13.13
C ASP A 6 -27.11 10.34 -13.85
N ARG A 7 -26.94 11.39 -14.67
CA ARG A 7 -25.64 11.67 -15.34
C ARG A 7 -24.58 12.25 -14.40
N ARG A 8 -24.98 12.84 -13.27
CA ARG A 8 -24.07 13.43 -12.29
C ARG A 8 -23.57 12.37 -11.31
N ASP A 9 -24.47 11.54 -10.77
CA ASP A 9 -24.12 10.38 -9.93
C ASP A 9 -23.19 9.42 -10.65
N ARG A 10 -23.46 9.12 -11.93
CA ARG A 10 -22.60 8.25 -12.72
C ARG A 10 -21.18 8.80 -12.90
N LYS A 11 -21.00 10.12 -12.98
CA LYS A 11 -19.67 10.75 -13.09
C LYS A 11 -18.92 10.74 -11.76
N GLU A 12 -19.63 10.92 -10.65
CA GLU A 12 -19.04 10.86 -9.31
C GLU A 12 -18.63 9.43 -8.95
N ALA A 13 -19.50 8.45 -9.23
CA ALA A 13 -19.18 7.04 -9.11
C ALA A 13 -17.98 6.64 -9.98
N LEU A 14 -17.93 7.10 -11.24
CA LEU A 14 -16.80 6.83 -12.13
C LEU A 14 -15.50 7.45 -11.60
N ARG A 15 -15.54 8.67 -11.06
CA ARG A 15 -14.37 9.30 -10.43
C ARG A 15 -13.87 8.52 -9.23
N LEU A 16 -14.77 8.05 -8.37
CA LEU A 16 -14.41 7.23 -7.20
C LEU A 16 -13.78 5.90 -7.62
N VAL A 17 -14.38 5.20 -8.59
CA VAL A 17 -13.83 3.94 -9.12
C VAL A 17 -12.47 4.16 -9.76
N VAL A 18 -12.30 5.22 -10.54
CA VAL A 18 -11.00 5.55 -11.16
C VAL A 18 -9.96 5.91 -10.11
N ALA A 19 -10.32 6.68 -9.08
CA ALA A 19 -9.42 6.99 -7.98
C ALA A 19 -9.00 5.73 -7.21
N ALA A 20 -9.94 4.83 -6.92
CA ALA A 20 -9.67 3.55 -6.29
C ALA A 20 -8.78 2.65 -7.16
N ALA A 21 -9.02 2.61 -8.47
CA ALA A 21 -8.20 1.84 -9.42
C ALA A 21 -6.77 2.38 -9.53
N ILE A 22 -6.60 3.71 -9.55
CA ILE A 22 -5.27 4.35 -9.54
C ILE A 22 -4.56 4.07 -8.22
N ALA A 23 -5.27 4.20 -7.09
CA ALA A 23 -4.73 3.88 -5.79
C ALA A 23 -4.26 2.42 -5.73
N LEU A 24 -5.07 1.48 -6.24
CA LEU A 24 -4.73 0.06 -6.32
C LEU A 24 -3.54 -0.22 -7.26
N LEU A 25 -3.43 0.47 -8.40
CA LEU A 25 -2.30 0.32 -9.31
C LEU A 25 -0.99 0.83 -8.69
N LEU A 26 -1.03 2.01 -8.07
CA LEU A 26 0.10 2.53 -7.29
C LEU A 26 0.49 1.54 -6.20
N LEU A 27 -0.51 0.95 -5.56
CA LEU A 27 -0.33 -0.05 -4.54
C LEU A 27 0.48 -1.27 -5.02
N ILE A 28 0.05 -1.86 -6.13
CA ILE A 28 0.70 -3.02 -6.75
C ILE A 28 2.13 -2.65 -7.18
N ALA A 29 2.33 -1.46 -7.74
CA ALA A 29 3.64 -1.01 -8.18
C ALA A 29 4.62 -0.84 -7.00
N ILE A 30 4.20 -0.20 -5.92
CA ILE A 30 5.05 0.03 -4.74
C ILE A 30 5.33 -1.31 -4.04
N GLY A 31 4.31 -2.17 -3.87
CA GLY A 31 4.48 -3.50 -3.31
C GLY A 31 5.40 -4.39 -4.12
N GLY A 32 5.24 -4.40 -5.45
CA GLY A 32 6.08 -5.14 -6.37
C GLY A 32 7.54 -4.69 -6.33
N ALA A 33 7.78 -3.37 -6.25
CA ALA A 33 9.12 -2.82 -6.08
C ALA A 33 9.76 -3.23 -4.74
N GLY A 34 8.98 -3.22 -3.65
CA GLY A 34 9.42 -3.69 -2.33
C GLY A 34 9.77 -5.17 -2.32
N LEU A 35 8.95 -6.01 -2.96
CA LEU A 35 9.21 -7.45 -3.08
C LEU A 35 10.46 -7.74 -3.92
N TYR A 36 10.63 -7.04 -5.04
CA TYR A 36 11.83 -7.14 -5.87
C TYR A 36 13.09 -6.80 -5.08
N TYR A 37 13.05 -5.72 -4.29
CA TYR A 37 14.15 -5.31 -3.44
C TYR A 37 14.47 -6.33 -2.34
N LEU A 38 13.44 -6.90 -1.69
CA LEU A 38 13.57 -7.94 -0.67
C LEU A 38 14.30 -9.18 -1.21
N ILE A 39 13.95 -9.62 -2.42
CA ILE A 39 14.61 -10.75 -3.10
C ILE A 39 16.07 -10.42 -3.40
N GLY A 40 16.38 -9.18 -3.79
CA GLY A 40 17.75 -8.72 -4.01
C GLY A 40 18.63 -8.73 -2.75
N LEU A 41 18.04 -8.45 -1.59
CA LEU A 41 18.72 -8.50 -0.29
C LEU A 41 19.07 -9.91 0.18
N GLY A 42 18.28 -10.92 -0.18
CA GLY A 42 18.54 -12.32 0.16
C GLY A 42 19.83 -12.89 -0.44
N ASN A 43 20.46 -12.18 -1.38
CA ASN A 43 21.77 -12.52 -1.95
C ASN A 43 22.96 -11.89 -1.21
N GLN A 44 22.71 -11.10 -0.16
CA GLN A 44 23.77 -10.53 0.69
C GLN A 44 23.95 -11.32 1.98
N ASP A 45 25.15 -11.30 2.54
CA ASP A 45 25.48 -12.01 3.78
C ASP A 45 24.53 -11.57 4.92
N PRO A 46 23.68 -12.46 5.46
CA PRO A 46 22.74 -12.15 6.54
C PRO A 46 23.44 -11.66 7.83
N PHE A 47 24.75 -11.87 7.94
CA PHE A 47 25.58 -11.50 9.09
C PHE A 47 26.44 -10.25 8.86
N SER A 48 26.33 -9.58 7.71
CA SER A 48 26.93 -8.26 7.51
C SER A 48 26.24 -7.21 8.39
N ALA A 49 27.00 -6.19 8.82
CA ALA A 49 26.54 -5.18 9.79
C ALA A 49 25.12 -4.70 9.48
N GLY A 50 24.27 -4.70 10.52
CA GLY A 50 22.80 -4.71 10.43
C GLY A 50 22.18 -3.80 9.37
N LEU A 51 21.02 -4.23 8.87
CA LEU A 51 20.22 -3.51 7.86
C LEU A 51 20.16 -2.02 8.19
N GLY A 52 20.72 -1.20 7.31
CA GLY A 52 20.64 0.26 7.43
C GLY A 52 19.18 0.70 7.54
N LEU A 53 18.93 1.82 8.20
CA LEU A 53 17.58 2.35 8.45
C LEU A 53 16.70 2.39 7.18
N LYS A 54 17.31 2.69 6.04
CA LYS A 54 16.67 2.70 4.72
C LYS A 54 16.16 1.31 4.32
N ASP A 55 16.99 0.29 4.50
CA ASP A 55 16.70 -1.08 4.07
C ASP A 55 15.67 -1.69 5.01
N ALA A 56 15.80 -1.45 6.31
CA ALA A 56 14.81 -1.84 7.31
C ALA A 56 13.42 -1.20 7.04
N ALA A 57 13.38 0.08 6.66
CA ALA A 57 12.15 0.75 6.28
C ALA A 57 11.52 0.13 5.02
N LEU A 58 12.30 -0.19 4.00
CA LEU A 58 11.78 -0.80 2.77
C LEU A 58 11.22 -2.22 3.02
N VAL A 59 11.93 -3.02 3.81
CA VAL A 59 11.53 -4.38 4.16
C VAL A 59 10.26 -4.39 5.01
N SER A 60 10.21 -3.56 6.06
CA SER A 60 9.02 -3.44 6.91
C SER A 60 7.80 -2.94 6.13
N PHE A 61 7.99 -1.96 5.24
CA PHE A 61 6.95 -1.52 4.32
C PHE A 61 6.43 -2.69 3.47
N ALA A 62 7.33 -3.41 2.80
CA ALA A 62 6.96 -4.50 1.89
C ALA A 62 6.23 -5.65 2.62
N VAL A 63 6.70 -6.04 3.81
CA VAL A 63 6.08 -7.11 4.60
C VAL A 63 4.69 -6.71 5.07
N SER A 64 4.54 -5.53 5.70
CA SER A 64 3.23 -5.03 6.13
C SER A 64 2.27 -4.88 4.95
N PHE A 65 2.79 -4.47 3.80
CA PHE A 65 2.02 -4.33 2.58
C PHE A 65 1.46 -5.66 2.05
N VAL A 66 2.31 -6.69 1.97
CA VAL A 66 1.88 -8.05 1.59
C VAL A 66 0.81 -8.56 2.54
N VAL A 67 0.96 -8.34 3.85
CA VAL A 67 -0.04 -8.74 4.85
C VAL A 67 -1.38 -8.06 4.59
N ILE A 68 -1.41 -6.75 4.34
CA ILE A 68 -2.66 -6.02 4.04
C ILE A 68 -3.32 -6.57 2.78
N LEU A 69 -2.54 -6.85 1.73
CA LEU A 69 -3.07 -7.45 0.50
C LEU A 69 -3.65 -8.84 0.73
N VAL A 70 -2.93 -9.71 1.45
CA VAL A 70 -3.42 -11.05 1.77
C VAL A 70 -4.71 -10.96 2.57
N MET A 71 -4.76 -10.11 3.59
CA MET A 71 -5.96 -9.91 4.40
C MET A 71 -7.13 -9.41 3.55
N ALA A 72 -6.91 -8.45 2.66
CA ALA A 72 -7.98 -7.95 1.81
C ALA A 72 -8.50 -8.96 0.79
N VAL A 73 -7.62 -9.81 0.24
CA VAL A 73 -8.03 -10.91 -0.63
C VAL A 73 -8.83 -11.96 0.15
N VAL A 74 -8.39 -12.30 1.37
CA VAL A 74 -9.05 -13.28 2.25
C VAL A 74 -10.41 -12.78 2.74
N SER A 75 -10.54 -11.48 3.02
CA SER A 75 -11.81 -10.85 3.44
C SER A 75 -12.85 -10.75 2.32
N GLY A 76 -12.49 -11.08 1.07
CA GLY A 76 -13.40 -11.06 -0.08
C GLY A 76 -13.42 -9.73 -0.83
N GLY A 77 -14.05 -9.73 -2.02
CA GLY A 77 -14.01 -8.59 -2.95
C GLY A 77 -14.62 -7.29 -2.45
N ASP A 78 -15.52 -7.34 -1.46
CA ASP A 78 -16.17 -6.16 -0.88
C ASP A 78 -15.19 -5.31 -0.06
N ALA A 79 -14.27 -5.97 0.66
CA ALA A 79 -13.20 -5.31 1.40
C ALA A 79 -12.23 -4.56 0.48
N ILE A 80 -12.06 -5.00 -0.77
CA ILE A 80 -11.13 -4.40 -1.74
C ILE A 80 -11.63 -3.02 -2.21
N PHE A 81 -12.94 -2.85 -2.39
CA PHE A 81 -13.51 -1.59 -2.89
C PHE A 81 -14.04 -0.69 -1.78
N GLY A 82 -14.46 -1.26 -0.64
CA GLY A 82 -14.99 -0.49 0.49
C GLY A 82 -13.93 -0.05 1.48
N GLU A 83 -13.13 -0.98 2.02
CA GLU A 83 -12.32 -0.76 3.22
C GLU A 83 -10.84 -0.55 2.92
N LEU A 84 -10.32 -1.28 1.93
CA LEU A 84 -8.91 -1.33 1.58
C LEU A 84 -8.29 0.06 1.32
N PRO A 85 -8.93 1.00 0.60
CA PRO A 85 -8.38 2.35 0.43
C PRO A 85 -8.14 3.08 1.77
N PHE A 86 -9.05 2.91 2.74
CA PHE A 86 -8.93 3.52 4.06
C PHE A 86 -7.90 2.81 4.93
N THR A 87 -7.85 1.48 4.90
CA THR A 87 -6.83 0.68 5.60
C THR A 87 -5.42 1.02 5.12
N ILE A 88 -5.24 1.15 3.80
CA ILE A 88 -3.97 1.55 3.19
C ILE A 88 -3.59 2.97 3.59
N LEU A 89 -4.53 3.92 3.50
CA LEU A 89 -4.26 5.30 3.87
C LEU A 89 -3.83 5.40 5.34
N GLY A 90 -4.54 4.70 6.24
CA GLY A 90 -4.19 4.61 7.66
C GLY A 90 -2.80 4.00 7.88
N PHE A 91 -2.51 2.89 7.21
CA PHE A 91 -1.19 2.26 7.25
C PHE A 91 -0.07 3.20 6.78
N LEU A 92 -0.25 3.89 5.64
CA LEU A 92 0.77 4.80 5.10
C LEU A 92 1.07 5.96 6.05
N ILE A 93 0.04 6.54 6.66
CA ILE A 93 0.20 7.62 7.66
C ILE A 93 0.95 7.08 8.88
N PHE A 94 0.53 5.94 9.42
CA PHE A 94 1.20 5.30 10.56
C PHE A 94 2.66 4.98 10.25
N PHE A 95 2.91 4.33 9.12
CA PHE A 95 4.24 3.95 8.67
C PHE A 95 5.15 5.18 8.53
N LEU A 96 4.67 6.26 7.91
CA LEU A 96 5.44 7.50 7.77
C LEU A 96 5.79 8.11 9.12
N ILE A 97 4.85 8.17 10.06
CA ILE A 97 5.08 8.72 11.41
C ILE A 97 6.13 7.89 12.15
N PHE A 98 5.95 6.57 12.23
CA PHE A 98 6.90 5.70 12.92
C PHE A 98 8.27 5.70 12.25
N TRP A 99 8.31 5.71 10.92
CA TRP A 99 9.55 5.82 10.18
C TRP A 99 10.29 7.12 10.50
N LEU A 100 9.61 8.27 10.51
CA LEU A 100 10.20 9.56 10.88
C LEU A 100 10.67 9.59 12.35
N MET A 101 9.89 9.01 13.27
CA MET A 101 10.28 8.93 14.68
C MET A 101 11.55 8.09 14.87
N ILE A 102 11.64 6.94 14.21
CA ILE A 102 12.83 6.08 14.26
C ILE A 102 14.00 6.76 13.55
N ALA A 103 13.77 7.38 12.39
CA ALA A 103 14.79 8.13 11.65
C ALA A 103 15.32 9.36 12.39
N TRP A 104 14.59 9.88 13.37
CA TRP A 104 15.05 10.95 14.24
C TRP A 104 15.93 10.45 15.39
N ILE A 105 15.76 9.19 15.80
CA ILE A 105 16.54 8.57 16.89
C ILE A 105 17.94 8.14 16.42
N PHE A 106 18.10 7.83 15.13
CA PHE A 106 19.34 7.37 14.50
C PHE A 106 19.95 8.42 13.58
#